data_AF-A0A7Y3L074-F1
#
_entry.id   AF-A0A7Y3L074-F1
#
_cell.length_a   1.000
_cell.length_b   1.000
_cell.length_c   1.000
_cell.angle_alpha   90.00
_cell.angle_beta   90.00
_cell.angle_gamma   90.00
#
_symmetry.space_group_name_H-M   'P 1'
#
loop_
_entity.id
_entity.type
_entity.pdbx_description
1 polymer ?
#
loop_
_entity_poly.entity_id
_entity_poly.type
_entity_poly.pdbx_seq_one_letter_code
_entity_poly.pdbx_strand_id
1 'polypeptide(L)'
;MSSLDSDEDNRLVARVAGNAEQPYRVEIRFARSGPPTARCGCPYDWEPLCKHAVAALLAWQQSETGSEPKLGGVASARAEDDPAERENTLRELAAIEREDRRKRAIEEGLRVRRTPAGGPLGDYAVTSGDPTRKTENYRVAVRDADWVHASCGCVDFMTNELGTCKHIECVRRYLGKEGARRLAAAAARSRRVSAYVSPRASDRLRFEAAEEIRFHVPPA
;
A
#
# COMPACT_ATOMS: atom_id res chain seq x y z
N MET A 1 -6.53 5.35 -27.15
CA MET A 1 -7.01 6.57 -27.82
C MET A 1 -7.89 7.33 -26.85
N SER A 2 -7.35 8.38 -26.23
CA SER A 2 -8.06 9.34 -25.40
C SER A 2 -8.74 10.35 -26.33
N SER A 3 -10.08 10.37 -26.35
CA SER A 3 -10.86 11.40 -27.04
C SER A 3 -11.32 12.41 -25.98
N LEU A 4 -11.16 13.69 -26.28
CA LEU A 4 -11.63 14.82 -25.48
C LEU A 4 -12.60 15.60 -26.37
N ASP A 5 -13.86 15.62 -25.99
CA ASP A 5 -14.90 16.41 -26.67
C ASP A 5 -15.45 17.42 -25.65
N SER A 6 -15.25 18.70 -25.90
CA SER A 6 -15.92 19.81 -25.20
C SER A 6 -17.13 20.24 -26.03
N ASP A 7 -18.27 20.39 -25.36
CA ASP A 7 -19.54 20.82 -25.96
C ASP A 7 -19.89 22.23 -25.46
N GLU A 8 -20.76 22.96 -26.17
CA GLU A 8 -21.19 24.35 -25.86
C GLU A 8 -21.86 24.48 -24.46
N ASP A 9 -22.15 23.35 -23.80
CA ASP A 9 -22.87 23.18 -22.54
C ASP A 9 -22.02 23.26 -21.24
N ASN A 10 -20.83 23.86 -21.24
CA ASN A 10 -19.93 23.88 -20.06
C ASN A 10 -19.63 22.47 -19.50
N ARG A 11 -19.51 21.48 -20.39
CA ARG A 11 -19.34 20.07 -20.05
C ARG A 11 -18.10 19.49 -20.71
N LEU A 12 -17.28 18.83 -19.92
CA LEU A 12 -16.13 18.04 -20.37
C LEU A 12 -16.41 16.56 -20.17
N VAL A 13 -16.25 15.76 -21.23
CA VAL A 13 -16.34 14.30 -21.17
C VAL A 13 -15.01 13.69 -21.57
N ALA A 14 -14.51 12.77 -20.75
CA ALA A 14 -13.23 12.10 -20.99
C ALA A 14 -13.31 10.60 -20.71
N ARG A 15 -12.43 9.85 -21.39
CA ARG A 15 -12.14 8.44 -21.06
C ARG A 15 -10.74 8.38 -20.44
N VAL A 16 -10.66 8.04 -19.16
CA VAL A 16 -9.43 8.09 -18.36
C VAL A 16 -9.02 6.68 -17.96
N ALA A 17 -7.80 6.27 -18.34
CA ALA A 17 -7.25 4.98 -17.94
C ALA A 17 -7.04 4.91 -16.42
N GLY A 18 -7.12 3.71 -15.85
CA GLY A 18 -6.91 3.48 -14.43
C GLY A 18 -6.74 1.99 -14.13
N ASN A 19 -7.19 1.54 -12.95
CA ASN A 19 -6.95 0.15 -12.50
C ASN A 19 -7.90 -0.90 -13.12
N ALA A 20 -8.86 -0.50 -13.96
CA ALA A 20 -9.77 -1.41 -14.64
C ALA A 20 -9.27 -1.67 -16.07
N GLU A 21 -9.65 -2.80 -16.66
CA GLU A 21 -9.33 -3.14 -18.06
C GLU A 21 -9.85 -2.10 -19.05
N GLN A 22 -11.01 -1.49 -18.75
CA GLN A 22 -11.61 -0.43 -19.56
C GLN A 22 -11.43 0.95 -18.91
N PRO A 23 -11.15 2.01 -19.70
CA PRO A 23 -11.06 3.37 -19.20
C PRO A 23 -12.36 3.85 -18.54
N TYR A 24 -12.24 4.57 -17.43
CA TYR A 24 -13.37 5.19 -16.75
C TYR A 24 -13.92 6.36 -17.56
N ARG A 25 -15.25 6.42 -17.69
CA ARG A 25 -15.92 7.61 -18.22
C ARG A 25 -15.99 8.66 -17.11
N VAL A 26 -15.49 9.86 -17.42
CA VAL A 26 -15.48 11.02 -16.53
C VAL A 26 -16.32 12.10 -17.20
N GLU A 27 -17.23 12.70 -16.45
CA GLU A 27 -18.02 13.86 -16.86
C GLU A 27 -17.82 14.99 -15.84
N ILE A 28 -17.43 16.16 -16.32
CA ILE A 28 -17.19 17.35 -15.50
C ILE A 28 -18.08 18.48 -16.00
N ARG A 29 -18.75 19.16 -15.07
CA ARG A 29 -19.61 20.31 -15.35
C ARG A 29 -19.07 21.56 -14.68
N PHE A 30 -18.89 22.62 -15.46
CA PHE A 30 -18.44 23.91 -14.98
C PHE A 30 -19.63 24.79 -14.62
N ALA A 31 -19.72 25.19 -13.36
CA ALA A 31 -20.66 26.19 -12.92
C ALA A 31 -20.19 27.60 -13.35
N ARG A 32 -21.12 28.56 -13.49
CA ARG A 32 -20.79 29.97 -13.74
C ARG A 32 -19.97 30.60 -12.59
N SER A 33 -20.10 30.05 -11.39
CA SER A 33 -19.36 30.43 -10.19
C SER A 33 -19.22 29.22 -9.27
N GLY A 34 -18.03 29.01 -8.67
CA GLY A 34 -17.75 27.89 -7.78
C GLY A 34 -16.95 26.76 -8.44
N PRO A 35 -16.56 25.74 -7.66
CA PRO A 35 -15.77 24.61 -8.16
C PRO A 35 -16.57 23.74 -9.14
N PRO A 36 -15.91 23.10 -10.12
CA PRO A 36 -16.58 22.17 -11.02
C PRO A 36 -17.09 20.94 -10.26
N THR A 37 -18.19 20.36 -10.75
CA THR A 37 -18.71 19.08 -10.26
C THR A 37 -18.28 17.96 -11.20
N ALA A 38 -17.93 16.79 -10.66
CA ALA A 38 -17.52 15.64 -11.47
C ALA A 38 -18.31 14.38 -11.12
N ARG A 39 -18.60 13.59 -12.16
CA ARG A 39 -19.06 12.21 -12.04
C ARG A 39 -18.06 11.31 -12.73
N CYS A 40 -17.61 10.28 -12.02
CA CYS A 40 -16.65 9.31 -12.53
C CYS A 40 -17.20 7.91 -12.36
N GLY A 41 -17.06 7.04 -13.36
CA GLY A 41 -17.41 5.62 -13.26
C GLY A 41 -16.44 4.78 -12.41
N CYS A 42 -15.52 5.40 -11.67
CA CYS A 42 -14.59 4.67 -10.82
C CYS A 42 -15.24 4.21 -9.51
N PRO A 43 -14.82 3.08 -8.93
CA PRO A 43 -15.45 2.50 -7.74
C PRO A 43 -15.13 3.25 -6.44
N TYR A 44 -14.43 4.39 -6.51
CA TYR A 44 -13.96 5.12 -5.35
C TYR A 44 -14.75 6.40 -5.15
N ASP A 45 -15.15 6.65 -3.90
CA ASP A 45 -15.93 7.81 -3.49
C ASP A 45 -15.03 8.93 -2.95
N TRP A 46 -14.26 9.55 -3.84
CA TRP A 46 -13.39 10.68 -3.50
C TRP A 46 -14.11 12.00 -3.83
N GLU A 47 -14.62 12.66 -2.80
CA GLU A 47 -15.20 14.00 -2.93
C GLU A 47 -14.14 15.09 -2.72
N PRO A 48 -14.20 16.23 -3.45
CA PRO A 48 -15.14 16.56 -4.53
C PRO A 48 -14.71 16.06 -5.92
N LEU A 49 -13.45 15.64 -6.09
CA LEU A 49 -12.88 15.16 -7.35
C LEU A 49 -11.98 13.95 -7.12
N CYS A 50 -12.25 12.83 -7.80
CA CYS A 50 -11.30 11.73 -7.84
C CYS A 50 -10.08 12.05 -8.72
N LYS A 51 -9.01 11.26 -8.58
CA LYS A 51 -7.80 11.39 -9.43
C LYS A 51 -8.08 11.37 -10.94
N HIS A 52 -9.11 10.64 -11.38
CA HIS A 52 -9.47 10.58 -12.80
C HIS A 52 -10.13 11.88 -13.27
N ALA A 53 -10.92 12.55 -12.42
CA ALA A 53 -11.49 13.86 -12.72
C ALA A 53 -10.41 14.95 -12.76
N VAL A 54 -9.45 14.90 -11.83
CA VAL A 54 -8.26 15.77 -11.86
C VAL A 54 -7.46 15.55 -13.14
N ALA A 55 -7.18 14.29 -13.51
CA ALA A 55 -6.46 13.98 -14.75
C ALA A 55 -7.16 14.53 -16.01
N ALA A 56 -8.50 14.42 -16.08
CA ALA A 56 -9.28 14.98 -17.18
C ALA A 56 -9.16 16.51 -17.25
N LEU A 57 -9.21 17.22 -16.11
CA LEU A 57 -9.06 18.67 -16.05
C LEU A 57 -7.65 19.13 -16.47
N LEU A 58 -6.61 18.43 -16.04
CA LEU A 58 -5.23 18.75 -16.40
C LEU A 58 -5.01 18.55 -17.90
N ALA A 59 -5.47 17.42 -18.45
CA ALA A 59 -5.36 17.14 -19.88
C ALA A 59 -6.12 18.18 -20.73
N TRP A 60 -7.32 18.58 -20.29
CA TRP A 60 -8.08 19.63 -20.95
C TRP A 60 -7.39 21.00 -20.87
N GLN A 61 -6.89 21.40 -19.70
CA GLN A 61 -6.17 22.68 -19.56
C GLN A 61 -4.89 22.69 -20.42
N GLN A 62 -4.16 21.58 -20.50
CA GLN A 62 -3.00 21.45 -21.38
C GLN A 62 -3.38 21.56 -22.86
N SER A 63 -4.51 20.96 -23.29
CA SER A 63 -4.96 21.08 -24.69
C SER A 63 -5.40 22.50 -25.06
N GLU A 64 -6.04 23.21 -24.14
CA GLU A 64 -6.50 24.59 -24.37
C GLU A 64 -5.35 25.61 -24.34
N THR A 65 -4.42 25.44 -23.40
CA THR A 65 -3.39 26.47 -23.12
C THR A 65 -2.01 26.12 -23.67
N GLY A 66 -1.80 24.89 -24.15
CA GLY A 66 -0.49 24.38 -24.58
C GLY A 66 0.58 24.38 -23.48
N SER A 67 0.18 24.63 -22.23
CA SER A 67 1.07 24.89 -21.10
C SER A 67 0.83 23.85 -20.02
N GLU A 68 1.90 23.42 -19.36
CA GLU A 68 1.79 22.64 -18.13
C GLU A 68 0.93 23.38 -17.09
N PRO A 69 0.06 22.69 -16.35
CA PRO A 69 -0.75 23.30 -15.32
C PRO A 69 0.18 23.94 -14.30
N LYS A 70 -0.07 25.21 -13.99
CA LYS A 70 0.47 25.83 -12.79
C LYS A 70 -0.24 25.23 -11.58
N LEU A 71 0.15 24.02 -11.22
CA LEU A 71 -0.04 23.50 -9.87
C LEU A 71 0.67 24.53 -9.00
N GLY A 72 -0.09 25.39 -8.32
CA GLY A 72 0.49 26.39 -7.43
C GLY A 72 1.56 25.70 -6.62
N GLY A 73 2.77 26.28 -6.56
CA GLY A 73 3.86 25.68 -5.83
C GLY A 73 3.29 25.28 -4.48
N VAL A 74 3.33 23.98 -4.16
CA VAL A 74 2.94 23.49 -2.83
C VAL A 74 3.67 24.44 -1.92
N ALA A 75 2.93 25.28 -1.16
CA ALA A 75 3.57 26.24 -0.30
C ALA A 75 4.55 25.40 0.50
N SER A 76 5.84 25.55 0.19
CA SER A 76 6.89 24.78 0.82
C SER A 76 6.95 25.41 2.19
N ALA A 77 6.00 25.02 3.04
CA ALA A 77 5.88 25.46 4.40
C ALA A 77 6.99 24.74 5.16
N ARG A 78 8.23 25.18 4.87
CA ARG A 78 9.37 25.38 5.77
C ARG A 78 9.41 24.41 6.95
N ALA A 79 9.64 23.16 6.63
CA ALA A 79 10.35 22.15 7.41
C ALA A 79 10.86 21.13 6.36
N GLU A 80 12.03 20.52 6.55
CA GLU A 80 12.55 19.40 5.72
C GLU A 80 13.41 19.70 4.46
N ASP A 81 14.28 20.73 4.49
CA ASP A 81 15.38 20.82 3.50
C ASP A 81 16.67 20.10 3.96
N ASP A 82 16.76 19.66 5.22
CA ASP A 82 17.85 18.78 5.69
C ASP A 82 17.46 17.31 5.45
N PRO A 83 18.21 16.57 4.60
CA PRO A 83 17.99 15.14 4.40
C PRO A 83 18.00 14.33 5.70
N ALA A 84 18.79 14.74 6.71
CA ALA A 84 18.85 14.05 7.99
C ALA A 84 17.58 14.27 8.83
N GLU A 85 17.05 15.49 8.85
CA GLU A 85 15.78 15.81 9.50
C GLU A 85 14.62 15.06 8.85
N ARG A 86 14.55 15.09 7.50
CA ARG A 86 13.55 14.33 6.74
C ARG A 86 13.61 12.83 7.05
N GLU A 87 14.80 12.25 7.02
CA GLU A 87 15.01 10.84 7.35
C GLU A 87 14.59 10.52 8.79
N ASN A 88 14.83 11.42 9.73
CA ASN A 88 14.38 11.27 11.12
C ASN A 88 12.84 11.31 11.21
N THR A 89 12.19 12.26 10.54
CA THR A 89 10.73 12.35 10.46
C THR A 89 10.13 11.07 9.87
N LEU A 90 10.70 10.55 8.78
CA LEU A 90 10.25 9.29 8.17
C LEU A 90 10.38 8.11 9.14
N ARG A 91 11.46 8.04 9.93
CA ARG A 91 11.62 7.00 10.95
C ARG A 91 10.58 7.11 12.06
N GLU A 92 10.28 8.32 12.51
CA GLU A 92 9.27 8.57 13.55
C GLU A 92 7.87 8.17 13.06
N LEU A 93 7.47 8.62 11.87
CA LEU A 93 6.20 8.23 11.25
C LEU A 93 6.11 6.72 11.05
N ALA A 94 7.19 6.08 10.58
CA ALA A 94 7.25 4.63 10.44
C ALA A 94 7.12 3.91 11.78
N ALA A 95 7.64 4.48 12.89
CA ALA A 95 7.48 3.91 14.21
C ALA A 95 6.01 3.99 14.70
N ILE A 96 5.36 5.14 14.52
CA ILE A 96 3.96 5.36 14.85
C ILE A 96 3.06 4.36 14.09
N GLU A 97 3.28 4.24 12.78
CA GLU A 97 2.43 3.43 11.89
C GLU A 97 2.67 1.91 12.07
N ARG A 98 3.87 1.52 12.55
CA ARG A 98 4.11 0.14 13.04
C ARG A 98 3.39 -0.12 14.35
N GLU A 99 3.37 0.83 15.28
CA GLU A 99 2.65 0.69 16.55
C GLU A 99 1.14 0.61 16.34
N ASP A 100 0.58 1.40 15.43
CA ASP A 100 -0.83 1.32 15.07
C ASP A 100 -1.21 -0.06 14.50
N ARG A 101 -0.35 -0.68 13.68
CA ARG A 101 -0.53 -2.07 13.23
C ARG A 101 -0.53 -3.08 14.38
N ARG A 102 0.29 -2.87 15.41
CA ARG A 102 0.29 -3.73 16.61
C ARG A 102 -1.03 -3.60 17.37
N LYS A 103 -1.57 -2.38 17.50
CA LYS A 103 -2.89 -2.14 18.11
C LYS A 103 -4.00 -2.81 17.32
N ARG A 104 -4.07 -2.58 16.00
CA ARG A 104 -5.05 -3.22 15.11
C ARG A 104 -4.95 -4.74 15.12
N ALA A 105 -3.76 -5.31 15.28
CA ALA A 105 -3.58 -6.76 15.43
C ALA A 105 -4.29 -7.34 16.68
N ILE A 106 -4.51 -6.52 17.71
CA ILE A 106 -5.21 -6.87 18.96
C ILE A 106 -6.70 -6.57 18.83
N GLU A 107 -7.04 -5.37 18.38
CA GLU A 107 -8.39 -4.81 18.44
C GLU A 107 -9.32 -5.37 17.36
N GLU A 108 -8.80 -5.66 16.17
CA GLU A 108 -9.62 -6.10 15.03
C GLU A 108 -9.93 -7.61 15.03
N GLY A 109 -9.81 -8.30 16.16
CA GLY A 109 -10.26 -9.68 16.32
C GLY A 109 -9.56 -10.72 15.45
N LEU A 110 -8.40 -10.41 14.86
CA LEU A 110 -7.60 -11.32 14.03
C LEU A 110 -7.22 -12.60 14.79
N ARG A 111 -7.18 -13.74 14.09
CA ARG A 111 -6.85 -15.04 14.69
C ARG A 111 -5.92 -15.86 13.80
N VAL A 112 -4.89 -16.45 14.40
CA VAL A 112 -4.10 -17.51 13.74
C VAL A 112 -4.92 -18.80 13.75
N ARG A 113 -5.24 -19.34 12.56
CA ARG A 113 -6.03 -20.56 12.37
C ARG A 113 -5.20 -21.80 12.11
N ARG A 114 -4.06 -21.63 11.43
CA ARG A 114 -3.12 -22.73 11.14
C ARG A 114 -1.70 -22.26 11.37
N THR A 115 -0.89 -23.18 11.86
CA THR A 115 0.54 -23.01 12.09
C THR A 115 1.34 -23.94 11.18
N PRO A 116 2.62 -23.65 10.93
CA PRO A 116 3.47 -24.52 10.13
C PRO A 116 3.64 -25.91 10.75
N ALA A 117 3.76 -26.93 9.91
CA ALA A 117 4.15 -28.26 10.34
C ALA A 117 5.66 -28.29 10.66
N GLY A 118 6.05 -28.90 11.78
CA GLY A 118 7.46 -29.12 12.11
C GLY A 118 8.18 -27.97 12.84
N GLY A 119 7.47 -26.89 13.21
CA GLY A 119 8.06 -25.84 14.04
C GLY A 119 7.41 -24.46 13.87
N PRO A 120 8.04 -23.42 14.44
CA PRO A 120 7.56 -22.06 14.34
C PRO A 120 7.97 -21.34 13.04
N LEU A 121 8.80 -21.96 12.19
CA LEU A 121 9.15 -21.44 10.87
C LEU A 121 8.19 -21.98 9.81
N GLY A 122 7.78 -21.12 8.87
CA GLY A 122 6.92 -21.48 7.73
C GLY A 122 5.65 -20.63 7.65
N ASP A 123 4.63 -21.19 7.00
CA ASP A 123 3.40 -20.48 6.68
C ASP A 123 2.34 -20.61 7.78
N TYR A 124 1.88 -19.46 8.25
CA TYR A 124 0.73 -19.28 9.14
C TYR A 124 -0.48 -18.82 8.34
N ALA A 125 -1.67 -19.23 8.77
CA ALA A 125 -2.94 -18.75 8.22
C ALA A 125 -3.63 -17.84 9.23
N VAL A 126 -3.91 -16.59 8.86
CA VAL A 126 -4.56 -15.59 9.73
C VAL A 126 -5.92 -15.21 9.15
N THR A 127 -6.99 -15.30 9.94
CA THR A 127 -8.33 -14.81 9.54
C THR A 127 -8.50 -13.34 9.87
N SER A 128 -9.23 -12.62 9.00
CA SER A 128 -9.83 -11.33 9.37
C SER A 128 -10.78 -11.51 10.55
N GLY A 129 -10.90 -10.50 11.42
CA GLY A 129 -11.98 -10.44 12.41
C GLY A 129 -13.29 -9.90 11.86
N ASP A 130 -13.29 -9.37 10.62
CA ASP A 130 -14.51 -8.94 9.93
C ASP A 130 -15.21 -10.17 9.32
N PRO A 131 -16.39 -10.57 9.85
CA PRO A 131 -17.10 -11.75 9.37
C PRO A 131 -17.69 -11.57 7.97
N THR A 132 -17.78 -10.33 7.47
CA THR A 132 -18.29 -10.03 6.13
C THR A 132 -17.25 -10.24 5.03
N ARG A 133 -15.95 -10.23 5.40
CA ARG A 133 -14.86 -10.52 4.46
C ARG A 133 -14.72 -12.02 4.25
N LYS A 134 -15.19 -12.49 3.09
CA LYS A 134 -14.95 -13.86 2.58
C LYS A 134 -13.48 -14.06 2.15
N THR A 135 -12.52 -13.89 3.05
CA THR A 135 -11.11 -14.20 2.76
C THR A 135 -10.75 -15.55 3.39
N GLU A 136 -10.33 -16.52 2.57
CA GLU A 136 -9.98 -17.90 2.98
C GLU A 136 -8.67 -18.01 3.79
N ASN A 137 -8.35 -17.00 4.61
CA ASN A 137 -7.11 -16.79 5.39
C ASN A 137 -5.97 -16.08 4.64
N TYR A 138 -5.40 -15.04 5.26
CA TYR A 138 -4.14 -14.42 4.84
C TYR A 138 -2.97 -15.35 5.18
N ARG A 139 -2.08 -15.58 4.20
CA ARG A 139 -0.85 -16.36 4.41
C ARG A 139 0.26 -15.44 4.92
N VAL A 140 0.80 -15.76 6.09
CA VAL A 140 1.97 -15.09 6.69
C VAL A 140 3.13 -16.09 6.74
N ALA A 141 4.20 -15.83 6.01
CA ALA A 141 5.39 -16.68 6.01
C ALA A 141 6.45 -16.11 6.95
N VAL A 142 6.94 -16.93 7.89
CA VAL A 142 8.00 -16.57 8.85
C VAL A 142 9.23 -17.42 8.59
N ARG A 143 10.37 -16.78 8.33
CA ARG A 143 11.60 -17.45 7.83
C ARG A 143 12.79 -17.33 8.76
N ASP A 144 12.81 -16.31 9.61
CA ASP A 144 13.91 -15.95 10.49
C ASP A 144 13.39 -15.41 11.84
N ALA A 145 14.27 -15.40 12.85
CA ALA A 145 13.98 -14.97 14.22
C ALA A 145 13.71 -13.47 14.37
N ASP A 146 14.32 -12.67 13.50
CA ASP A 146 14.31 -11.21 13.56
C ASP A 146 13.15 -10.62 12.76
N TRP A 147 12.39 -11.48 12.07
CA TRP A 147 11.27 -11.16 11.18
C TRP A 147 11.65 -10.31 9.98
N VAL A 148 12.94 -10.23 9.64
CA VAL A 148 13.45 -9.47 8.49
C VAL A 148 12.91 -10.04 7.18
N HIS A 149 12.72 -11.36 7.13
CA HIS A 149 12.19 -12.11 5.99
C HIS A 149 10.76 -12.61 6.22
N ALA A 150 10.02 -11.99 7.14
CA ALA A 150 8.59 -12.20 7.25
C ALA A 150 7.87 -11.57 6.04
N SER A 151 6.85 -12.26 5.51
CA SER A 151 6.04 -11.74 4.41
C SER A 151 4.57 -12.10 4.58
N CYS A 152 3.67 -11.24 4.09
CA CYS A 152 2.24 -11.50 4.11
C CYS A 152 1.62 -11.26 2.74
N GLY A 153 0.68 -12.11 2.31
CA GLY A 153 -0.04 -11.93 1.05
C GLY A 153 -1.17 -10.89 1.08
N CYS A 154 -1.25 -10.03 2.10
CA CYS A 154 -2.31 -9.02 2.19
C CYS A 154 -1.92 -7.73 1.47
N VAL A 155 -2.91 -7.01 0.92
CA VAL A 155 -2.69 -5.74 0.20
C VAL A 155 -1.89 -4.74 1.03
N ASP A 156 -2.23 -4.57 2.32
CA ASP A 156 -1.48 -3.66 3.23
C ASP A 156 0.02 -3.93 3.20
N PHE A 157 0.45 -5.20 3.36
CA PHE A 157 1.85 -5.57 3.30
C PHE A 157 2.43 -5.32 1.91
N MET A 158 1.71 -5.68 0.85
CA MET A 158 2.18 -5.54 -0.53
C MET A 158 2.39 -4.09 -0.96
N THR A 159 1.69 -3.15 -0.34
CA THR A 159 1.74 -1.73 -0.70
C THR A 159 2.48 -0.87 0.33
N ASN A 160 2.90 -1.43 1.47
CA ASN A 160 3.66 -0.70 2.49
C ASN A 160 5.14 -1.09 2.48
N GLU A 161 5.96 -0.25 3.09
CA GLU A 161 7.43 -0.43 3.16
C GLU A 161 7.92 -0.64 4.60
N LEU A 162 7.02 -1.00 5.52
CA LEU A 162 7.32 -1.07 6.94
C LEU A 162 7.87 -2.41 7.38
N GLY A 163 7.87 -3.40 6.47
CA GLY A 163 8.27 -4.78 6.75
C GLY A 163 7.26 -5.53 7.63
N THR A 164 6.06 -4.98 7.83
CA THR A 164 5.03 -5.60 8.67
C THR A 164 3.62 -5.19 8.24
N CYS A 165 2.64 -5.96 8.70
CA CYS A 165 1.21 -5.68 8.59
C CYS A 165 0.53 -6.17 9.87
N LYS A 166 -0.73 -5.81 10.11
CA LYS A 166 -1.47 -6.32 11.28
C LYS A 166 -1.54 -7.86 11.35
N HIS A 167 -1.45 -8.56 10.22
CA HIS A 167 -1.40 -10.03 10.20
C HIS A 167 -0.05 -10.57 10.70
N ILE A 168 1.07 -9.94 10.32
CA ILE A 168 2.40 -10.30 10.85
C ILE A 168 2.46 -10.01 12.35
N GLU A 169 1.96 -8.85 12.78
CA GLU A 169 1.87 -8.51 14.21
C GLU A 169 0.96 -9.48 14.98
N CYS A 170 -0.13 -9.98 14.37
CA CYS A 170 -0.97 -11.02 14.95
C CYS A 170 -0.18 -12.33 15.17
N VAL A 171 0.65 -12.76 14.21
CA VAL A 171 1.51 -13.95 14.38
C VAL A 171 2.60 -13.70 15.43
N ARG A 172 3.25 -12.52 15.45
CA ARG A 172 4.21 -12.14 16.48
C ARG A 172 3.58 -12.26 17.88
N ARG A 173 2.39 -11.71 18.06
CA ARG A 173 1.63 -11.79 19.31
C ARG A 173 1.26 -13.23 19.67
N TYR A 174 0.78 -14.02 18.69
CA TYR A 174 0.41 -15.42 18.89
C TYR A 174 1.60 -16.26 19.38
N LEU A 175 2.79 -16.05 18.81
CA LEU A 175 4.00 -16.74 19.22
C LEU A 175 4.47 -16.29 20.61
N GLY A 176 4.38 -15.00 20.92
CA GLY A 176 4.80 -14.45 22.20
C GLY A 176 6.27 -14.78 22.53
N LYS A 177 6.62 -14.75 23.81
CA LYS A 177 8.01 -14.96 24.26
C LYS A 177 8.50 -16.39 24.02
N GLU A 178 7.65 -17.38 24.24
CA GLU A 178 8.02 -18.79 24.09
C GLU A 178 8.15 -19.18 22.61
N GLY A 179 7.23 -18.72 21.76
CA GLY A 179 7.33 -18.87 20.32
C GLY A 179 8.57 -18.18 19.77
N ALA A 180 8.93 -16.99 20.25
CA ALA A 180 10.17 -16.30 19.84
C ALA A 180 11.43 -17.12 20.15
N ARG A 181 11.53 -17.74 21.34
CA ARG A 181 12.63 -18.65 21.70
C ARG A 181 12.70 -19.86 20.78
N ARG A 182 11.55 -20.49 20.52
CA ARG A 182 11.44 -21.62 19.59
C ARG A 182 11.83 -21.20 18.18
N LEU A 183 11.50 -19.97 17.77
CA LEU A 183 11.80 -19.44 16.45
C LEU A 183 13.30 -19.17 16.29
N ALA A 184 13.94 -18.59 17.31
CA ALA A 184 15.40 -18.47 17.36
C ALA A 184 16.09 -19.85 17.27
N ALA A 185 15.65 -20.82 18.07
CA ALA A 185 16.21 -22.17 18.05
C ALA A 185 15.96 -22.90 16.70
N ALA A 186 14.82 -22.65 16.05
CA ALA A 186 14.53 -23.22 14.73
C ALA A 186 15.35 -22.53 13.63
N ALA A 187 15.49 -21.20 13.67
CA ALA A 187 16.28 -20.42 12.72
C ALA A 187 17.76 -20.83 12.76
N ALA A 188 18.34 -20.99 13.95
CA ALA A 188 19.72 -21.42 14.13
C ALA A 188 20.02 -22.84 13.59
N ARG A 189 19.00 -23.69 13.46
CA ARG A 189 19.14 -25.05 12.93
C ARG A 189 18.71 -25.18 11.46
N SER A 190 18.03 -24.18 10.93
CA SER A 190 17.48 -24.22 9.59
C SER A 190 18.61 -24.12 8.57
N ARG A 191 18.60 -25.00 7.57
CA ARG A 191 19.44 -24.92 6.36
C ARG A 191 18.63 -24.56 5.11
N ARG A 192 17.38 -24.16 5.30
CA ARG A 192 16.43 -23.93 4.22
C ARG A 192 16.62 -22.53 3.64
N VAL A 193 17.21 -22.47 2.45
CA VAL A 193 17.20 -21.26 1.61
C VAL A 193 15.79 -21.03 1.06
N SER A 194 15.38 -19.76 0.98
CA SER A 194 14.10 -19.41 0.36
C SER A 194 14.21 -18.13 -0.47
N ALA A 195 13.57 -18.13 -1.63
CA ALA A 195 13.33 -16.95 -2.46
C ALA A 195 11.84 -16.58 -2.43
N TYR A 196 11.52 -15.29 -2.34
CA TYR A 196 10.14 -14.82 -2.27
C TYR A 196 10.01 -13.37 -2.78
N VAL A 197 8.80 -12.99 -3.12
CA VAL A 197 8.46 -11.63 -3.59
C VAL A 197 8.10 -10.74 -2.40
N SER A 198 8.59 -9.50 -2.41
CA SER A 198 8.37 -8.49 -1.36
C SER A 198 8.17 -7.11 -1.99
N PRO A 199 7.46 -6.17 -1.34
CA PRO A 199 7.45 -4.78 -1.78
C PRO A 199 8.87 -4.21 -1.83
N ARG A 200 9.13 -3.41 -2.87
CA ARG A 200 10.34 -2.60 -3.01
C ARG A 200 10.14 -1.24 -2.32
N ALA A 201 11.21 -0.69 -1.75
CA ALA A 201 11.18 0.67 -1.21
C ALA A 201 10.97 1.70 -2.35
N SER A 202 9.91 2.51 -2.27
CA SER A 202 9.51 3.50 -3.29
C SER A 202 10.17 4.86 -3.09
N ASP A 203 10.86 5.07 -1.96
CA ASP A 203 11.60 6.28 -1.60
C ASP A 203 12.72 6.66 -2.59
N ARG A 204 13.06 5.78 -3.54
CA ARG A 204 14.18 5.97 -4.49
C ARG A 204 13.82 6.41 -5.91
N LEU A 205 12.60 6.93 -6.17
CA LEU A 205 12.24 7.57 -7.45
C LEU A 205 12.58 6.71 -8.70
N ARG A 206 12.27 5.41 -8.69
CA ARG A 206 12.47 4.56 -9.86
C ARG A 206 11.14 4.03 -10.39
N PHE A 207 10.89 4.26 -11.67
CA PHE A 207 9.82 3.64 -12.46
C PHE A 207 10.16 2.15 -12.73
N GLU A 208 10.36 1.37 -11.67
CA GLU A 208 10.67 -0.06 -11.71
C GLU A 208 9.50 -0.86 -11.12
N ALA A 209 9.52 -2.19 -11.28
CA ALA A 209 8.50 -3.06 -10.70
C ALA A 209 8.35 -2.81 -9.18
N ALA A 210 7.10 -2.71 -8.71
CA ALA A 210 6.76 -2.46 -7.30
C ALA A 210 7.21 -3.58 -6.34
N GLU A 211 7.70 -4.68 -6.90
CA GLU A 211 8.09 -5.89 -6.20
C GLU A 211 9.56 -6.21 -6.46
N GLU A 212 10.21 -6.85 -5.48
CA GLU A 212 11.56 -7.38 -5.59
C GLU A 212 11.63 -8.85 -5.13
N ILE A 213 12.59 -9.60 -5.70
CA ILE A 213 12.89 -10.96 -5.25
C ILE A 213 13.88 -10.85 -4.09
N ARG A 214 13.46 -11.29 -2.91
CA ARG A 214 14.33 -11.41 -1.72
C ARG A 214 14.75 -12.85 -1.52
N PHE A 215 15.99 -13.00 -1.07
CA PHE A 215 16.55 -14.28 -0.64
C PHE A 215 16.75 -14.25 0.87
N HIS A 216 16.31 -15.31 1.54
CA HIS A 216 16.72 -15.62 2.89
C HIS A 216 17.66 -16.83 2.83
N VAL A 217 18.89 -16.61 3.28
CA VAL A 217 19.92 -17.63 3.43
C VAL A 217 20.20 -17.75 4.92
N PRO A 218 19.85 -18.87 5.57
CA PRO A 218 20.14 -19.07 6.99
C PRO A 218 21.64 -18.98 7.29
N PRO A 219 22.03 -18.57 8.50
CA PRO A 219 23.44 -18.56 8.90
C PRO A 219 24.06 -19.97 8.78
N ALA A 220 25.34 -20.00 8.39
CA ALA A 220 26.12 -21.22 8.18
C ALA A 220 26.46 -21.97 9.49
#